data_AF-A0A1L5IUK6-F1
#
_entry.id   AF-A0A1L5IUK6-F1
#
_cell.length_a   1.000
_cell.length_b   1.000
_cell.length_c   1.000
_cell.angle_alpha   90.00
_cell.angle_beta   90.00
_cell.angle_gamma   90.00
#
_symmetry.space_group_name_H-M   'P 1'
#
loop_
_entity.id
_entity.type
_entity.pdbx_description
1 polymer ?
#
loop_
_entity_poly.entity_id
_entity_poly.type
_entity_poly.pdbx_seq_one_letter_code
_entity_poly.pdbx_strand_id
1 'polypeptide(L)'
;VFKNLQLFMENKSTGDDLFDRLNTTVMNKHLNELMEGLTAKVFRTYNASITLQQQLEKLTEPDATVTEKILAYNRANRAVAILCNHQRSIPKSHQKSMEKLKEKISAKKEAITDAERQVKDAQKEAKRGSVKEKVVYEKKKKMLQRLKEQLLKLEVQETDRDENKTIALGTSKLNY
;
A
#
# COMPACT_ATOMS: atom_id res chain seq x y z
N VAL A 1 15.25 22.09 19.49
CA VAL A 1 16.05 21.36 18.48
C VAL A 1 16.82 22.31 17.56
N PHE A 2 16.16 23.16 16.76
CA PHE A 2 16.83 24.05 15.80
C PHE A 2 17.99 24.88 16.38
N LYS A 3 17.78 25.62 17.48
CA LYS A 3 18.83 26.42 18.14
C LYS A 3 20.04 25.58 18.57
N ASN A 4 19.81 24.36 19.08
CA ASN A 4 20.90 23.47 19.50
C ASN A 4 21.70 22.96 18.30
N LEU A 5 21.03 22.68 17.16
CA LEU A 5 21.73 22.29 15.93
C LEU A 5 22.66 23.40 15.43
N GLN A 6 22.26 24.67 15.53
CA GLN A 6 23.13 25.80 15.19
C GLN A 6 24.40 25.78 16.05
N LEU A 7 24.25 25.66 17.38
CA LEU A 7 25.37 25.57 18.32
C LEU A 7 26.27 24.36 18.04
N PHE A 8 25.69 23.20 17.71
CA PHE A 8 26.47 21.99 17.40
C PHE A 8 27.26 22.09 16.08
N MET A 9 26.95 23.06 15.22
CA MET A 9 27.66 23.33 13.97
C MET A 9 28.69 24.46 14.09
N GLU A 10 28.68 25.23 15.18
CA GLU A 10 29.62 26.33 15.38
C GLU A 10 31.07 25.83 15.39
N ASN A 11 31.94 26.56 14.69
CA ASN A 11 33.37 26.25 14.55
C ASN A 11 33.69 24.86 13.97
N LYS A 12 32.74 24.23 13.27
CA LYS A 12 32.95 22.95 12.56
C LYS A 12 33.13 23.15 11.07
N SER A 13 34.00 22.34 10.47
CA SER A 13 34.18 22.24 9.04
C SER A 13 33.29 21.16 8.43
N THR A 14 33.13 21.20 7.11
CA THR A 14 32.45 20.13 6.38
C THR A 14 33.20 18.81 6.58
N GLY A 15 32.54 17.82 7.19
CA GLY A 15 33.11 16.50 7.49
C GLY A 15 33.31 16.23 8.98
N ASP A 16 33.27 17.26 9.83
CA ASP A 16 33.33 17.09 11.27
C ASP A 16 32.03 16.48 11.82
N ASP A 17 32.14 15.66 12.87
CA ASP A 17 30.99 15.04 13.52
C ASP A 17 30.05 16.08 14.12
N LEU A 18 28.77 16.04 13.74
CA LEU A 18 27.75 16.96 14.27
C LEU A 18 27.59 16.83 15.79
N PHE A 19 27.66 15.60 16.31
CA PHE A 19 27.59 15.30 17.74
C PHE A 19 28.94 14.79 18.26
N ASP A 20 29.93 15.68 18.31
CA ASP A 20 31.36 15.40 18.59
C ASP A 20 31.62 14.78 19.97
N ARG A 21 30.71 14.97 20.94
CA ARG A 21 30.82 14.41 22.30
C ARG A 21 29.88 13.23 22.56
N LEU A 22 29.21 12.73 21.53
CA LEU A 22 28.22 11.65 21.65
C LEU A 22 28.68 10.44 20.84
N ASN A 23 28.51 9.24 21.41
CA ASN A 23 28.65 7.99 20.68
C ASN A 23 27.53 7.01 21.06
N THR A 24 27.43 5.91 20.32
CA THR A 24 26.37 4.92 20.49
C THR A 24 26.39 4.24 21.86
N THR A 25 27.57 4.06 22.46
CA THR A 25 27.71 3.46 23.79
C THR A 25 27.12 4.37 24.87
N VAL A 26 27.48 5.66 24.86
CA VAL A 26 26.96 6.65 25.83
C VAL A 26 25.45 6.79 25.68
N MET A 27 24.95 6.90 24.44
CA MET A 27 23.52 7.00 24.18
C MET A 27 22.75 5.77 24.67
N ASN A 28 23.19 4.55 24.31
CA ASN A 28 22.47 3.33 24.71
C ASN A 28 22.55 3.07 26.22
N LYS A 29 23.66 3.46 26.88
CA LYS A 29 23.75 3.42 28.35
C LYS A 29 22.66 4.29 28.97
N HIS A 30 22.52 5.53 28.51
CA HIS A 30 21.49 6.43 29.00
C HIS A 30 20.08 5.89 28.72
N LEU A 31 19.82 5.33 27.53
CA LEU A 31 18.53 4.71 27.22
C LEU A 31 18.20 3.54 28.14
N ASN A 32 19.18 2.67 28.43
CA ASN A 32 19.01 1.53 29.32
C ASN A 32 18.77 1.94 30.79
N GLU A 33 19.31 3.08 31.22
CA GLU A 33 19.01 3.67 32.54
C GLU A 33 17.55 4.17 32.64
N LEU A 34 16.94 4.59 31.52
CA LEU A 34 15.54 5.02 31.47
C LEU A 34 14.57 3.82 31.43
N MET A 35 14.96 2.73 30.77
CA MET A 35 14.20 1.48 30.70
C MET A 35 15.16 0.33 30.41
N GLU A 36 15.13 -0.71 31.24
CA GLU A 36 15.96 -1.89 31.05
C GLU A 36 15.75 -2.53 29.68
N GLY A 37 16.85 -2.78 28.95
CA GLY A 37 16.84 -3.34 27.59
C GLY A 37 16.54 -2.33 26.48
N LEU A 38 16.26 -1.06 26.79
CA LEU A 38 16.00 -0.04 25.79
C LEU A 38 17.28 0.35 25.04
N THR A 39 17.23 0.28 23.71
CA THR A 39 18.32 0.73 22.82
C THR A 39 17.77 1.58 21.69
N ALA A 40 18.64 2.31 20.99
CA ALA A 40 18.22 3.15 19.86
C ALA A 40 17.49 2.36 18.75
N LYS A 41 17.83 1.07 18.55
CA LYS A 41 17.13 0.20 17.59
C LYS A 41 15.66 0.00 17.95
N VAL A 42 15.34 -0.10 19.24
CA VAL A 42 13.96 -0.34 19.72
C VAL A 42 13.03 0.77 19.25
N PHE A 43 13.50 2.02 19.19
CA PHE A 43 12.70 3.13 18.67
C PHE A 43 12.30 2.94 17.20
N ARG A 44 13.17 2.39 16.35
CA ARG A 44 12.80 2.10 14.95
C ARG A 44 11.70 1.06 14.86
N THR A 45 11.80 -0.01 15.65
CA THR A 45 10.77 -1.06 15.72
C THR A 45 9.46 -0.50 16.27
N TYR A 46 9.50 0.19 17.42
CA TYR A 46 8.31 0.81 17.99
C TYR A 46 7.60 1.75 17.02
N ASN A 47 8.35 2.69 16.42
CA ASN A 47 7.79 3.67 15.49
C ASN A 47 7.23 3.01 14.23
N ALA A 48 7.86 1.94 13.74
CA ALA A 48 7.35 1.17 12.61
C ALA A 48 6.03 0.46 12.97
N SER A 49 6.00 -0.30 14.06
CA SER A 49 4.84 -1.08 14.46
C SER A 49 3.64 -0.19 14.83
N ILE A 50 3.87 0.90 15.58
CA ILE A 50 2.77 1.83 15.94
C ILE A 50 2.24 2.56 14.71
N THR A 51 3.11 2.92 13.76
CA THR A 51 2.68 3.53 12.50
C THR A 51 1.83 2.54 11.71
N LEU A 52 2.24 1.27 11.60
CA LEU A 52 1.45 0.26 10.92
C LEU A 52 0.05 0.13 11.54
N GLN A 53 -0.02 -0.01 12.86
CA GLN A 53 -1.28 -0.14 13.58
C GLN A 53 -2.21 1.07 13.34
N GLN A 54 -1.69 2.29 13.51
CA GLN A 54 -2.49 3.50 13.31
C GLN A 54 -2.92 3.68 11.85
N GLN A 55 -2.09 3.30 10.89
CA GLN A 55 -2.46 3.39 9.48
C GLN A 55 -3.48 2.32 9.10
N LEU A 56 -3.39 1.11 9.64
CA LEU A 56 -4.39 0.08 9.43
C LEU A 56 -5.75 0.50 10.00
N GLU A 57 -5.78 1.08 11.20
CA GLU A 57 -6.99 1.61 11.82
C GLU A 57 -7.64 2.73 10.97
N LYS A 58 -6.82 3.59 10.36
CA LYS A 58 -7.29 4.72 9.54
C LYS A 58 -7.71 4.34 8.12
N LEU A 59 -7.08 3.33 7.53
CA LEU A 59 -7.22 3.02 6.09
C LEU A 59 -8.12 1.81 5.82
N THR A 60 -8.41 0.99 6.83
CA THR A 60 -9.15 -0.27 6.64
C THR A 60 -10.64 -0.07 6.90
N GLU A 61 -11.42 0.01 5.83
CA GLU A 61 -12.88 0.05 5.94
C GLU A 61 -13.48 -1.33 6.28
N PRO A 62 -14.42 -1.44 7.23
CA PRO A 62 -15.01 -2.72 7.65
C PRO A 62 -15.69 -3.48 6.49
N ASP A 63 -16.43 -2.77 5.65
CA ASP A 63 -17.23 -3.34 4.56
C ASP A 63 -16.46 -3.47 3.23
N ALA A 64 -15.18 -3.06 3.21
CA ALA A 64 -14.34 -3.20 2.03
C ALA A 64 -14.13 -4.68 1.66
N THR A 65 -14.01 -4.92 0.36
CA THR A 65 -13.65 -6.25 -0.16
C THR A 65 -12.25 -6.64 0.30
N VAL A 66 -11.95 -7.94 0.28
CA VAL A 66 -10.60 -8.44 0.60
C VAL A 66 -9.53 -7.76 -0.28
N THR A 67 -9.84 -7.48 -1.54
CA THR A 67 -8.94 -6.80 -2.48
C THR A 67 -8.61 -5.38 -2.03
N GLU A 68 -9.59 -4.62 -1.60
CA GLU A 68 -9.42 -3.25 -1.10
C GLU A 68 -8.69 -3.23 0.25
N LYS A 69 -8.98 -4.20 1.13
CA LYS A 69 -8.26 -4.36 2.40
C LYS A 69 -6.78 -4.68 2.20
N ILE A 70 -6.42 -5.45 1.16
CA ILE A 70 -5.03 -5.68 0.78
C ILE A 70 -4.35 -4.37 0.35
N LEU A 71 -5.04 -3.52 -0.43
CA LEU A 71 -4.50 -2.20 -0.80
C LEU A 71 -4.29 -1.31 0.42
N ALA A 72 -5.25 -1.27 1.34
CA ALA A 72 -5.13 -0.53 2.60
C ALA A 72 -3.92 -1.01 3.42
N TYR A 73 -3.74 -2.33 3.54
CA TYR A 73 -2.58 -2.92 4.20
C TYR A 73 -1.26 -2.50 3.53
N ASN A 74 -1.18 -2.56 2.20
CA ASN A 74 0.03 -2.20 1.48
C ASN A 74 0.36 -0.71 1.63
N ARG A 75 -0.65 0.17 1.64
CA ARG A 75 -0.49 1.61 1.92
C ARG A 75 -0.01 1.86 3.35
N ALA A 76 -0.55 1.14 4.33
CA ALA A 76 -0.10 1.21 5.72
C ALA A 76 1.38 0.79 5.83
N ASN A 77 1.76 -0.35 5.22
CA ASN A 77 3.15 -0.79 5.19
C ASN A 77 4.06 0.17 4.40
N ARG A 78 3.54 0.82 3.35
CA ARG A 78 4.27 1.85 2.60
C ARG A 78 4.61 3.05 3.48
N ALA A 79 3.68 3.49 4.34
CA ALA A 79 3.95 4.56 5.30
C ALA A 79 5.10 4.19 6.25
N VAL A 80 5.13 2.94 6.73
CA VAL A 80 6.24 2.41 7.55
C VAL A 80 7.56 2.40 6.77
N ALA A 81 7.53 1.93 5.53
CA ALA A 81 8.72 1.90 4.67
C ALA A 81 9.28 3.30 4.40
N ILE A 82 8.41 4.29 4.21
CA ILE A 82 8.80 5.71 4.07
C ILE A 82 9.43 6.22 5.37
N LEU A 83 8.80 5.98 6.52
CA LEU A 83 9.32 6.37 7.84
C LEU A 83 10.71 5.78 8.10
N CYS A 84 10.93 4.53 7.69
CA CYS A 84 12.20 3.83 7.83
C CYS A 84 13.21 4.10 6.69
N ASN A 85 12.87 4.99 5.75
CA ASN A 85 13.67 5.32 4.56
C ASN A 85 14.06 4.10 3.69
N HIS A 86 13.16 3.12 3.55
CA HIS A 86 13.36 1.95 2.69
C HIS A 86 13.06 2.29 1.23
N GLN A 87 14.00 2.95 0.58
CA GLN A 87 13.89 3.36 -0.82
C GLN A 87 14.44 2.28 -1.77
N ARG A 88 13.96 2.30 -3.02
CA ARG A 88 14.54 1.57 -4.13
C ARG A 88 14.49 2.40 -5.41
N SER A 89 15.39 2.11 -6.34
CA SER A 89 15.27 2.64 -7.70
C SER A 89 14.07 2.03 -8.42
N ILE A 90 13.50 2.78 -9.36
CA ILE A 90 12.40 2.29 -10.20
C ILE A 90 12.94 1.12 -11.05
N PRO A 91 12.30 -0.06 -11.01
CA PRO A 91 12.73 -1.19 -11.85
C PRO A 91 12.70 -0.84 -13.34
N LYS A 92 13.72 -1.26 -14.11
CA LYS A 92 13.80 -0.99 -15.55
C LYS A 92 12.58 -1.48 -16.34
N SER A 93 11.93 -2.55 -15.87
CA SER A 93 10.74 -3.15 -16.50
C SER A 93 9.42 -2.53 -16.03
N HIS A 94 9.44 -1.56 -15.12
CA HIS A 94 8.24 -1.02 -14.48
C HIS A 94 7.27 -0.44 -15.52
N GLN A 95 7.74 0.46 -16.38
CA GLN A 95 6.93 1.11 -17.42
C GLN A 95 6.22 0.09 -18.32
N LYS A 96 6.98 -0.83 -18.92
CA LYS A 96 6.44 -1.91 -19.77
C LYS A 96 5.44 -2.80 -19.03
N SER A 97 5.64 -3.01 -17.73
CA SER A 97 4.72 -3.81 -16.92
C SER A 97 3.42 -3.06 -16.60
N MET A 98 3.48 -1.73 -16.46
CA MET A 98 2.32 -0.87 -16.23
C MET A 98 1.48 -0.72 -17.50
N GLU A 99 2.11 -0.55 -18.66
CA GLU A 99 1.42 -0.51 -19.96
C GLU A 99 0.60 -1.78 -20.20
N LYS A 100 1.22 -2.96 -20.04
CA LYS A 100 0.52 -4.25 -20.15
C LYS A 100 -0.65 -4.40 -19.16
N LEU A 101 -0.54 -3.80 -17.97
CA LEU A 101 -1.60 -3.86 -16.98
C LEU A 101 -2.76 -2.95 -17.39
N LYS A 102 -2.47 -1.73 -17.88
CA LYS A 102 -3.45 -0.79 -18.42
C LYS A 102 -4.21 -1.36 -19.62
N GLU A 103 -3.51 -2.04 -20.54
CA GLU A 103 -4.15 -2.75 -21.66
C GLU A 103 -5.17 -3.80 -21.17
N LYS A 104 -4.80 -4.61 -20.18
CA LYS A 104 -5.70 -5.60 -19.57
C LYS A 104 -6.90 -4.94 -18.89
N ILE A 105 -6.70 -3.82 -18.21
CA ILE A 105 -7.77 -3.04 -17.57
C ILE A 105 -8.72 -2.50 -18.64
N SER A 106 -8.20 -1.95 -19.74
CA SER A 106 -9.02 -1.42 -20.84
C SER A 106 -9.90 -2.51 -21.47
N ALA A 107 -9.28 -3.64 -21.86
CA ALA A 107 -10.02 -4.78 -22.41
C ALA A 107 -11.08 -5.32 -21.42
N LYS A 108 -10.80 -5.25 -20.11
CA LYS A 108 -11.75 -5.67 -19.08
C LYS A 108 -12.93 -4.70 -18.96
N LYS A 109 -12.70 -3.39 -19.07
CA LYS A 109 -13.74 -2.35 -19.07
C LYS A 109 -14.67 -2.49 -20.28
N GLU A 110 -14.12 -2.79 -21.45
CA GLU A 110 -14.91 -3.09 -22.65
C GLU A 110 -15.80 -4.32 -22.44
N ALA A 111 -15.22 -5.44 -21.96
CA ALA A 111 -15.98 -6.66 -21.68
C ALA A 111 -17.10 -6.45 -20.63
N ILE A 112 -16.87 -5.59 -19.64
CA ILE A 112 -17.90 -5.20 -18.65
C ILE A 112 -19.01 -4.41 -19.33
N THR A 113 -18.67 -3.45 -20.18
CA THR A 113 -19.65 -2.62 -20.90
C THR A 113 -20.58 -3.48 -21.76
N ASP A 114 -20.02 -4.47 -22.47
CA ASP A 114 -20.82 -5.42 -23.26
C ASP A 114 -21.67 -6.33 -22.36
N ALA A 115 -21.11 -6.82 -21.26
CA ALA A 115 -21.85 -7.63 -20.29
C ALA A 115 -23.01 -6.84 -19.64
N GLU A 116 -22.83 -5.55 -19.36
CA GLU A 116 -23.88 -4.66 -18.84
C GLU A 116 -25.03 -4.51 -19.83
N ARG A 117 -24.72 -4.33 -21.12
CA ARG A 117 -25.74 -4.32 -22.19
C ARG A 117 -26.51 -5.64 -22.22
N GLN A 118 -25.79 -6.77 -22.23
CA GLN A 118 -26.41 -8.10 -22.26
C GLN A 118 -27.28 -8.40 -21.03
N VAL A 119 -26.89 -7.91 -19.84
CA VAL A 119 -27.68 -8.03 -18.60
C VAL A 119 -28.95 -7.19 -18.72
N LYS A 120 -28.84 -5.95 -19.23
CA LYS A 120 -29.99 -5.04 -19.40
C LYS A 120 -31.03 -5.63 -20.36
N ASP A 121 -30.59 -6.23 -21.47
CA ASP A 121 -31.50 -6.84 -22.43
C ASP A 121 -32.13 -8.12 -21.86
N ALA A 122 -31.35 -8.99 -21.22
CA ALA A 122 -31.89 -10.16 -20.53
C ALA A 122 -32.85 -9.80 -19.38
N GLN A 123 -32.65 -8.65 -18.72
CA GLN A 123 -33.58 -8.16 -17.70
C GLN A 123 -34.94 -7.78 -18.30
N LYS A 124 -34.95 -7.16 -19.50
CA LYS A 124 -36.20 -6.83 -20.21
C LYS A 124 -36.94 -8.10 -20.64
N GLU A 125 -36.21 -9.09 -21.16
CA GLU A 125 -36.77 -10.40 -21.53
C GLU A 125 -37.33 -11.13 -20.32
N ALA A 126 -36.59 -11.19 -19.20
CA ALA A 126 -37.02 -11.87 -17.97
C ALA A 126 -38.28 -11.25 -17.32
N LYS A 127 -38.56 -9.97 -17.57
CA LYS A 127 -39.81 -9.32 -17.10
C LYS A 127 -41.06 -9.83 -17.84
N ARG A 128 -40.91 -10.24 -19.09
CA ARG A 128 -42.01 -10.70 -19.96
C ARG A 128 -41.97 -12.20 -20.24
N GLY A 129 -40.87 -12.86 -19.86
CA GLY A 129 -40.55 -14.24 -20.19
C GLY A 129 -40.87 -15.25 -19.08
N SER A 130 -40.57 -16.50 -19.39
CA SER A 130 -40.76 -17.65 -18.52
C SER A 130 -39.65 -17.80 -17.48
N VAL A 131 -39.70 -18.88 -16.71
CA VAL A 131 -38.63 -19.28 -15.77
C VAL A 131 -37.27 -19.38 -16.48
N LYS A 132 -37.24 -19.79 -17.75
CA LYS A 132 -36.02 -19.90 -18.55
C LYS A 132 -35.31 -18.56 -18.71
N GLU A 133 -36.04 -17.50 -19.08
CA GLU A 133 -35.49 -16.16 -19.27
C GLU A 133 -34.99 -15.57 -17.95
N LYS A 134 -35.69 -15.84 -16.83
CA LYS A 134 -35.21 -15.45 -15.49
C LYS A 134 -33.88 -16.13 -15.13
N VAL A 135 -33.71 -17.40 -15.45
CA VAL A 135 -32.43 -18.12 -15.24
C VAL A 135 -31.31 -17.54 -16.11
N VAL A 136 -31.60 -17.15 -17.35
CA VAL A 136 -30.62 -16.49 -18.24
C VAL A 136 -30.16 -15.15 -17.66
N TYR A 137 -31.10 -14.33 -17.18
CA TYR A 137 -30.80 -13.06 -16.52
C TYR A 137 -29.86 -13.25 -15.32
N GLU A 138 -30.17 -14.19 -14.43
CA GLU A 138 -29.33 -14.48 -13.25
C GLU A 138 -27.92 -14.95 -13.63
N LYS A 139 -27.79 -15.79 -14.68
CA LYS A 139 -26.47 -16.20 -15.19
C LYS A 139 -25.65 -15.03 -15.70
N LYS A 140 -26.25 -14.14 -16.51
CA LYS A 140 -25.56 -12.95 -17.03
C LYS A 140 -25.20 -11.97 -15.93
N LYS A 141 -26.07 -11.77 -14.93
CA LYS A 141 -25.82 -10.94 -13.75
C LYS A 141 -24.63 -11.45 -12.94
N LYS A 142 -24.57 -12.77 -12.67
CA LYS A 142 -23.41 -13.39 -11.99
C LYS A 142 -22.12 -13.25 -12.80
N MET A 143 -22.18 -13.42 -14.12
CA MET A 143 -21.03 -13.20 -15.00
C MET A 143 -20.52 -11.75 -14.90
N LEU A 144 -21.42 -10.77 -14.97
CA LEU A 144 -21.08 -9.36 -14.83
C LEU A 144 -20.42 -9.05 -13.48
N GLN A 145 -20.97 -9.59 -12.38
CA GLN A 145 -20.38 -9.44 -11.06
C GLN A 145 -18.93 -9.97 -11.01
N ARG A 146 -18.71 -11.18 -11.54
CA ARG A 146 -17.37 -11.77 -11.64
C ARG A 146 -16.40 -10.91 -12.46
N LEU A 147 -16.87 -10.30 -13.57
CA LEU A 147 -16.05 -9.41 -14.38
C LEU A 147 -15.66 -8.14 -13.61
N LYS A 148 -16.60 -7.55 -12.86
CA LYS A 148 -16.35 -6.36 -12.01
C LYS A 148 -15.35 -6.66 -10.90
N GLU A 149 -15.47 -7.81 -10.22
CA GLU A 149 -14.50 -8.25 -9.21
C GLU A 149 -13.09 -8.46 -9.79
N GLN A 150 -13.01 -8.99 -11.02
CA GLN A 150 -11.72 -9.14 -11.71
C GLN A 150 -11.12 -7.81 -12.15
N LEU A 151 -11.95 -6.85 -12.56
CA LEU A 151 -11.50 -5.48 -12.86
C LEU A 151 -10.94 -4.82 -11.60
N LEU A 152 -11.66 -4.88 -10.49
CA LEU A 152 -11.23 -4.30 -9.21
C LEU A 152 -9.83 -4.82 -8.80
N LYS A 153 -9.58 -6.13 -8.95
CA LYS A 153 -8.27 -6.72 -8.68
C LYS A 153 -7.16 -6.14 -9.55
N LEU A 154 -7.42 -5.88 -10.83
CA LEU A 154 -6.44 -5.29 -11.74
C LEU A 154 -6.17 -3.82 -11.42
N GLU A 155 -7.21 -3.04 -11.10
CA GLU A 155 -7.08 -1.62 -10.74
C GLU A 155 -6.36 -1.43 -9.40
N VAL A 156 -6.64 -2.29 -8.42
CA VAL A 156 -5.88 -2.33 -7.17
C VAL A 156 -4.41 -2.71 -7.42
N GLN A 157 -4.16 -3.70 -8.27
CA GLN A 157 -2.79 -4.09 -8.63
C GLN A 157 -2.02 -2.98 -9.34
N GLU A 158 -2.69 -2.19 -10.19
CA GLU A 158 -2.10 -1.03 -10.85
C GLU A 158 -1.69 0.02 -9.84
N THR A 159 -2.63 0.37 -8.96
CA THR A 159 -2.43 1.37 -7.91
C THR A 159 -1.27 0.97 -6.99
N ASP A 160 -1.29 -0.27 -6.49
CA ASP A 160 -0.25 -0.80 -5.60
C ASP A 160 1.13 -0.77 -6.26
N ARG A 161 1.22 -1.07 -7.56
CA ARG A 161 2.50 -1.04 -8.28
C ARG A 161 3.04 0.36 -8.46
N ASP A 162 2.19 1.32 -8.83
CA ASP A 162 2.63 2.70 -9.05
C ASP A 162 3.03 3.39 -7.75
N GLU A 163 2.22 3.23 -6.68
CA GLU A 163 2.51 3.82 -5.38
C GLU A 163 3.84 3.31 -4.79
N ASN A 164 4.20 2.06 -5.06
CA ASN A 164 5.39 1.40 -4.54
C ASN A 164 6.61 1.43 -5.49
N LYS A 165 6.57 2.15 -6.61
CA LYS A 165 7.65 2.09 -7.62
C LYS A 165 9.04 2.49 -7.10
N THR A 166 9.10 3.36 -6.08
CA THR A 166 10.34 3.81 -5.41
C THR A 166 10.49 3.30 -3.97
N ILE A 167 9.56 2.48 -3.47
CA ILE A 167 9.52 2.06 -2.06
C ILE A 167 9.73 0.55 -1.93
N ALA A 168 10.61 0.15 -1.02
CA ALA A 168 10.93 -1.25 -0.73
C ALA A 168 10.18 -1.73 0.53
N LEU A 169 9.07 -2.45 0.32
CA LEU A 169 8.20 -2.93 1.40
C LEU A 169 8.72 -4.16 2.15
N GLY A 170 9.70 -4.88 1.60
CA GLY A 170 10.17 -6.16 2.16
C GLY A 170 10.88 -5.99 3.51
N THR A 171 11.75 -4.97 3.61
CA THR A 171 12.53 -4.72 4.82
C THR A 171 11.64 -4.28 5.99
N SER A 172 10.65 -3.43 5.74
CA SER A 172 9.68 -3.04 6.78
C SER A 172 8.84 -4.22 7.24
N LYS A 173 8.44 -5.11 6.32
CA LYS A 173 7.58 -6.25 6.63
C LYS A 173 8.27 -7.37 7.42
N LEU A 174 9.57 -7.59 7.21
CA LEU A 174 10.28 -8.74 7.78
C LEU A 174 11.05 -8.39 9.06
N ASN A 175 11.50 -7.14 9.19
CA ASN A 175 12.45 -6.75 10.24
C ASN A 175 11.85 -5.82 11.31
N TYR A 176 10.62 -5.34 11.11
CA TYR A 176 9.91 -4.40 11.98
C TYR A 176 8.43 -4.78 12.07
#